data_AF-M7Y396-F1
#
_entry.id   AF-M7Y396-F1
#
_cell.length_a   1.000
_cell.length_b   1.000
_cell.length_c   1.000
_cell.angle_alpha   90.00
_cell.angle_beta   90.00
_cell.angle_gamma   90.00
#
_symmetry.space_group_name_H-M   'P 1'
#
loop_
_entity.id
_entity.type
_entity.pdbx_description
1 polymer ?
#
loop_
_entity_poly.entity_id
_entity_poly.type
_entity_poly.pdbx_seq_one_letter_code
_entity_poly.pdbx_strand_id
1 'polypeptide(L)' 'MIEGRMNYIHENPVRAGWVENAEEYLYSSARNYSGLKGLIEVDYW' A
#
# COMPACT_ATOMS: atom_id res chain seq x y z
N MET A 1 -14.37 -8.59 -0.62
CA MET A 1 -13.62 -9.11 -1.79
C MET A 1 -12.55 -8.14 -2.30
N ILE A 2 -12.84 -6.82 -2.41
CA ILE A 2 -11.85 -5.82 -2.85
C ILE A 2 -10.80 -5.58 -1.77
N GLU A 3 -11.20 -5.34 -0.52
CA GLU A 3 -10.28 -5.13 0.62
C GLU A 3 -9.28 -6.27 0.81
N GLY A 4 -9.74 -7.53 0.75
CA GLY A 4 -8.84 -8.68 0.88
C GLY A 4 -7.78 -8.75 -0.22
N ARG A 5 -8.13 -8.37 -1.46
CA ARG A 5 -7.14 -8.28 -2.56
C ARG A 5 -6.21 -7.10 -2.39
N MET A 6 -6.72 -5.99 -1.86
CA MET A 6 -5.92 -4.80 -1.57
C MET A 6 -4.85 -5.09 -0.51
N ASN A 7 -5.23 -5.72 0.61
CA ASN A 7 -4.29 -6.12 1.66
C ASN A 7 -3.22 -7.07 1.10
N TYR A 8 -3.62 -8.05 0.27
CA TYR A 8 -2.66 -8.94 -0.38
C TYR A 8 -1.64 -8.18 -1.24
N ILE A 9 -2.09 -7.18 -2.00
CA ILE A 9 -1.21 -6.36 -2.85
C ILE A 9 -0.28 -5.48 -2.01
N HIS A 10 -0.79 -4.88 -0.93
CA HIS A 10 -0.01 -4.03 -0.01
C HIS A 10 1.09 -4.81 0.71
N GLU A 11 0.88 -6.10 0.98
CA GLU A 11 1.88 -6.99 1.59
C GLU A 11 2.95 -7.51 0.60
N ASN A 12 2.78 -7.34 -0.71
CA ASN A 12 3.75 -7.85 -1.69
C ASN A 12 5.18 -7.30 -1.49
N PRO A 13 5.40 -5.99 -1.24
CA PRO A 13 6.72 -5.45 -0.97
C PRO A 13 7.36 -6.01 0.31
N VAL A 14 6.56 -6.31 1.33
CA VAL A 14 7.01 -6.93 2.60
C VAL A 14 7.43 -8.38 2.34
N ARG A 15 6.58 -9.16 1.64
CA ARG A 15 6.87 -10.56 1.28
C ARG A 15 8.08 -10.69 0.35
N ALA A 16 8.35 -9.68 -0.47
CA ALA A 16 9.53 -9.59 -1.32
C ALA A 16 10.81 -9.16 -0.55
N GLY A 17 10.68 -8.72 0.71
CA GLY A 17 11.79 -8.26 1.54
C GLY A 17 12.34 -6.89 1.14
N TRP A 18 11.54 -6.06 0.46
CA TRP A 18 11.97 -4.72 0.05
C TRP A 18 11.81 -3.67 1.14
N VAL A 19 10.83 -3.87 2.03
CA VAL A 19 10.47 -2.98 3.14
C VAL A 19 10.02 -3.82 4.32
N GLU A 20 10.06 -3.24 5.53
CA GLU A 20 9.58 -3.91 6.74
C GLU A 20 8.07 -3.73 6.93
N ASN A 21 7.53 -2.59 6.50
CA ASN A 21 6.11 -2.25 6.59
C ASN A 21 5.52 -1.88 5.21
N ALA A 22 4.25 -2.22 4.96
CA ALA A 22 3.61 -2.05 3.65
C ALA A 22 3.59 -0.57 3.17
N GLU A 23 3.37 0.37 4.09
CA GLU A 23 3.33 1.81 3.84
C GLU A 23 4.70 2.44 3.58
N GLU A 24 5.80 1.73 3.79
CA GLU A 24 7.13 2.23 3.45
C GLU A 24 7.39 2.16 1.94
N TYR A 25 6.68 1.29 1.22
CA TYR A 25 6.88 1.12 -0.21
C TYR A 25 6.34 2.32 -1.00
N LEU A 26 7.25 3.12 -1.57
CA LEU A 26 6.97 4.39 -2.25
C LEU A 26 5.90 4.28 -3.34
N TYR A 27 5.89 3.17 -4.08
CA TYR A 27 4.99 2.94 -5.22
C TYR A 27 3.73 2.13 -4.85
N SER A 28 3.33 2.13 -3.57
CA SER A 28 2.09 1.52 -3.09
C SER A 28 1.10 2.55 -2.59
N SER A 29 -0.18 2.30 -2.84
CA SER A 29 -1.29 3.06 -2.22
C SER A 29 -1.46 2.77 -0.73
N ALA A 30 -0.77 1.77 -0.17
CA ALA A 30 -0.74 1.49 1.27
C ALA A 30 -0.40 2.78 2.07
N ARG A 31 0.47 3.62 1.51
CA ARG A 31 0.79 4.95 2.02
C ARG A 31 -0.45 5.81 2.26
N ASN A 32 -1.30 5.94 1.25
CA ASN A 32 -2.50 6.77 1.33
C ASN A 32 -3.45 6.25 2.42
N TYR A 33 -3.64 4.92 2.51
CA TYR A 33 -4.50 4.31 3.52
C TYR A 33 -3.93 4.39 4.94
N SER A 34 -2.61 4.52 5.08
CA SER A 34 -1.92 4.76 6.36
C SER A 34 -1.78 6.26 6.70
N GLY A 35 -2.45 7.16 5.98
CA GLY A 35 -2.39 8.60 6.21
C GLY A 35 -1.05 9.25 5.81
N LEU A 36 -0.18 8.51 5.13
CA LEU A 36 1.06 9.03 4.57
C LEU A 36 0.83 9.59 3.16
N LYS A 37 1.67 10.55 2.78
CA LYS A 37 1.66 11.09 1.42
C LYS A 37 2.07 10.00 0.42
N GLY A 38 1.15 9.64 -0.47
CA GLY A 38 1.41 8.80 -1.64
C GLY A 38 1.99 9.59 -2.81
N LEU A 39 2.51 8.88 -3.82
CA LEU A 39 2.96 9.51 -5.08
C LEU A 39 1.78 10.00 -5.93
N ILE A 40 0.65 9.31 -5.83
CA ILE A 40 -0.60 9.61 -6.53
C ILE A 40 -1.70 9.61 -5.47
N GLU A 41 -2.62 10.55 -5.57
CA GLU A 41 -3.79 10.60 -4.69
C GLU A 41 -4.77 9.48 -5.05
N VAL A 42 -5.38 8.90 -4.01
CA VAL A 42 -6.45 7.91 -4.18
C VAL A 42 -7.77 8.66 -4.15
N ASP A 43 -8.57 8.48 -5.19
CA ASP A 43 -9.93 9.02 -5.24
C ASP A 43 -10.90 8.06 -4.53
N TYR A 44 -11.74 8.62 -3.67
CA TYR A 44 -12.76 7.90 -2.91
C TYR A 44 -14.11 8.22 -3.52
N TRP A 45 -14.59 7.33 -4.39
CA TRP A 45 -15.88 7.41 -5.06
C TRP A 45 -16.96 6.65 -4.29
#